data_AF-A0A4R4XP53-F1
#
_entry.id   AF-A0A4R4XP53-F1
#
_cell.length_a   1.000
_cell.length_b   1.000
_cell.length_c   1.000
_cell.angle_alpha   90.00
_cell.angle_beta   90.00
_cell.angle_gamma   90.00
#
_symmetry.space_group_name_H-M   'P 1'
#
loop_
_entity.id
_entity.type
_entity.pdbx_description
1 polymer ?
#
loop_
_entity_poly.entity_id
_entity_poly.type
_entity_poly.pdbx_seq_one_letter_code
_entity_poly.pdbx_strand_id
1 'polypeptide(L)'
;MTGPITSKIRDFLIDRGPATPERVAEAFPELTDVGGAERALLLMRLDPTIERTGDEMWAARGTAITDDSRVRKAVEKFFDGRRGVPLASAVRAVANETGLPEHKVRELLTEQFVVAGTNIFNRRR
;
A
#
# COMPACT_ATOMS: atom_id res chain seq x y z
N MET A 1 -22.65 -6.80 -17.67
CA MET A 1 -21.80 -7.58 -16.74
C MET A 1 -22.62 -7.89 -15.49
N THR A 2 -23.08 -9.13 -15.34
CA THR A 2 -23.92 -9.60 -14.22
C THR A 2 -23.11 -10.60 -13.38
N GLY A 3 -22.17 -10.08 -12.60
CA GLY A 3 -21.43 -10.86 -11.61
C GLY A 3 -21.87 -10.53 -10.17
N PRO A 4 -21.55 -11.38 -9.18
CA PRO A 4 -21.77 -11.08 -7.77
C PRO A 4 -21.13 -9.74 -7.38
N ILE A 5 -21.77 -9.00 -6.46
CA ILE A 5 -21.25 -7.70 -5.97
C ILE A 5 -19.83 -7.80 -5.43
N THR A 6 -19.46 -8.92 -4.80
CA THR A 6 -18.09 -9.17 -4.31
C THR A 6 -17.05 -9.18 -5.45
N SER A 7 -17.38 -9.79 -6.60
CA SER A 7 -16.52 -9.76 -7.79
C SER A 7 -16.39 -8.34 -8.34
N LYS A 8 -17.50 -7.58 -8.41
CA LYS A 8 -17.47 -6.17 -8.86
C LYS A 8 -16.59 -5.30 -7.96
N ILE A 9 -16.68 -5.46 -6.64
CA ILE A 9 -15.84 -4.73 -5.68
C ILE A 9 -14.37 -5.08 -5.89
N ARG A 10 -14.04 -6.36 -6.06
CA ARG A 10 -12.67 -6.79 -6.34
C ARG A 10 -12.13 -6.18 -7.63
N ASP A 11 -12.88 -6.28 -8.72
CA ASP A 11 -12.48 -5.72 -10.02
C ASP A 11 -12.27 -4.21 -9.92
N PHE A 12 -13.15 -3.51 -9.20
CA PHE A 12 -12.98 -2.08 -8.91
C PHE A 12 -11.67 -1.79 -8.17
N LEU A 13 -11.30 -2.58 -7.17
CA LEU A 13 -10.04 -2.38 -6.44
C LEU A 13 -8.80 -2.73 -7.27
N ILE A 14 -8.92 -3.66 -8.23
CA ILE A 14 -7.84 -3.96 -9.18
C ILE A 14 -7.66 -2.79 -10.15
N ASP A 15 -8.77 -2.29 -10.71
CA ASP A 15 -8.74 -1.29 -11.78
C ASP A 15 -8.49 0.13 -11.27
N ARG A 16 -9.02 0.46 -10.09
CA ARG A 16 -8.95 1.81 -9.50
C ARG A 16 -7.95 1.93 -8.35
N GLY A 17 -7.42 0.81 -7.89
CA GLY A 17 -6.50 0.75 -6.76
C GLY A 17 -7.20 0.75 -5.40
N PRO A 18 -6.42 0.91 -4.30
CA PRO A 18 -6.94 0.86 -2.94
C PRO A 18 -8.02 1.92 -2.68
N ALA A 19 -9.06 1.56 -1.94
CA ALA A 19 -10.18 2.45 -1.63
C ALA A 19 -10.74 2.21 -0.22
N THR A 20 -11.42 3.21 0.33
CA THR A 20 -12.17 3.08 1.59
C THR A 20 -13.55 2.44 1.36
N PRO A 21 -14.20 1.89 2.41
CA PRO A 21 -15.55 1.34 2.29
C PRO A 21 -16.59 2.34 1.77
N GLU A 22 -16.46 3.61 2.14
CA GLU A 22 -17.35 4.69 1.69
C GLU A 22 -17.25 4.86 0.18
N ARG A 23 -16.01 4.91 -0.35
CA ARG A 23 -15.77 5.07 -1.78
C ARG A 23 -16.22 3.86 -2.60
N VAL A 24 -16.14 2.67 -2.02
CA VAL A 24 -16.72 1.46 -2.63
C VAL A 24 -18.25 1.55 -2.64
N ALA A 25 -18.88 1.95 -1.54
CA ALA A 25 -20.34 2.11 -1.47
C ALA A 25 -20.87 3.18 -2.44
N GLU A 26 -20.14 4.30 -2.62
CA GLU A 26 -20.46 5.32 -3.62
C GLU A 26 -20.40 4.78 -5.06
N ALA A 27 -19.45 3.87 -5.34
CA ALA A 27 -19.28 3.28 -6.67
C ALA A 27 -20.36 2.23 -7.01
N PHE A 28 -21.02 1.67 -6.00
CA PHE A 28 -22.03 0.61 -6.16
C PHE A 28 -23.34 0.98 -5.47
N PRO A 29 -24.28 1.63 -6.20
CA PRO A 29 -25.57 2.05 -5.64
C PRO A 29 -26.37 0.91 -4.98
N GLU A 30 -26.19 -0.33 -5.47
CA GLU A 30 -26.80 -1.53 -4.88
C GLU A 30 -26.34 -1.83 -3.44
N LEU A 31 -25.29 -1.16 -2.94
CA LEU A 31 -24.87 -1.21 -1.54
C LEU A 31 -25.55 -0.13 -0.70
N THR A 32 -25.83 1.04 -1.28
CA THR A 32 -26.41 2.21 -0.58
C THR A 32 -27.75 1.85 0.08
N ASP A 33 -28.61 1.13 -0.63
CA ASP A 33 -29.95 0.77 -0.16
C ASP A 33 -29.96 -0.32 0.95
N VAL A 34 -28.81 -0.93 1.23
CA VAL A 34 -28.68 -2.09 2.14
C VAL A 34 -27.55 -1.92 3.16
N GLY A 35 -27.28 -0.69 3.58
CA GLY A 35 -26.29 -0.38 4.63
C GLY A 35 -24.94 0.12 4.12
N GLY A 36 -24.88 0.62 2.87
CA GLY A 36 -23.81 1.45 2.33
C GLY A 36 -22.39 0.99 2.67
N ALA A 37 -21.65 1.88 3.34
CA ALA A 37 -20.24 1.68 3.70
C ALA A 37 -20.05 0.50 4.66
N GLU A 38 -20.93 0.29 5.65
CA GLU A 38 -20.83 -0.86 6.56
C GLU A 38 -20.98 -2.18 5.81
N ARG A 39 -21.88 -2.24 4.84
CA ARG A 39 -22.05 -3.44 4.01
C ARG A 39 -20.87 -3.65 3.07
N ALA A 40 -20.35 -2.59 2.46
CA ALA A 40 -19.12 -2.67 1.67
C ALA A 40 -17.96 -3.22 2.51
N LEU A 41 -17.77 -2.70 3.72
CA LEU A 41 -16.74 -3.15 4.66
C LEU A 41 -16.91 -4.62 5.03
N LEU A 42 -18.13 -5.06 5.32
CA LEU A 42 -18.40 -6.48 5.63
C LEU A 42 -18.04 -7.38 4.45
N LEU A 43 -18.45 -7.03 3.22
CA LEU A 43 -18.15 -7.82 2.04
C LEU A 43 -16.66 -7.90 1.75
N MET A 44 -15.93 -6.78 1.91
CA MET A 44 -14.47 -6.76 1.76
C MET A 44 -13.75 -7.58 2.84
N ARG A 45 -14.24 -7.56 4.09
CA ARG A 45 -13.71 -8.39 5.19
C ARG A 45 -13.88 -9.88 4.95
N LEU A 46 -14.97 -10.28 4.31
CA LEU A 46 -15.30 -11.68 4.06
C LEU A 46 -14.65 -12.22 2.79
N ASP A 47 -14.15 -11.37 1.89
CA ASP A 47 -13.46 -11.82 0.68
C ASP A 47 -11.96 -12.07 0.97
N PRO A 48 -11.47 -13.32 0.92
CA PRO A 48 -10.07 -13.64 1.21
C PRO A 48 -9.10 -13.05 0.17
N THR A 49 -9.59 -12.64 -1.00
CA THR A 49 -8.80 -12.03 -2.07
C THR A 49 -8.71 -10.52 -1.96
N ILE A 50 -9.27 -9.92 -0.91
CA ILE A 50 -9.13 -8.50 -0.59
C ILE A 50 -8.36 -8.41 0.73
N GLU A 51 -7.51 -7.39 0.86
CA GLU A 51 -6.77 -7.12 2.08
C GLU A 51 -6.87 -5.65 2.48
N ARG A 52 -6.87 -5.42 3.80
CA ARG A 52 -6.77 -4.07 4.36
C ARG A 52 -5.34 -3.59 4.17
N THR A 53 -5.18 -2.42 3.57
CA THR A 53 -3.90 -1.71 3.49
C THR A 53 -3.76 -0.77 4.69
N GLY A 54 -2.61 -0.09 4.83
CA GLY A 54 -2.49 1.02 5.78
C GLY A 54 -3.60 2.07 5.58
N ASP A 55 -3.88 2.85 6.63
CA ASP A 55 -4.83 3.98 6.60
C ASP A 55 -6.27 3.63 6.16
N GLU A 56 -6.81 2.52 6.70
CA GLU A 56 -8.23 2.13 6.53
C GLU A 56 -8.68 1.79 5.10
N MET A 57 -7.76 1.82 4.14
CA MET A 57 -8.00 1.44 2.75
C MET A 57 -8.00 -0.08 2.58
N TRP A 58 -8.63 -0.53 1.49
CA TRP A 58 -8.76 -1.93 1.08
C TRP A 58 -8.31 -2.07 -0.36
N ALA A 59 -7.64 -3.16 -0.69
CA ALA A 59 -7.15 -3.43 -2.02
C ALA A 59 -7.33 -4.91 -2.36
N ALA A 60 -7.36 -5.24 -3.66
CA ALA A 60 -7.25 -6.63 -4.05
C ALA A 60 -5.89 -7.17 -3.61
N ARG A 61 -5.88 -8.36 -3.00
CA ARG A 61 -4.71 -8.98 -2.42
C ARG A 61 -3.60 -9.10 -3.47
N GLY A 62 -2.40 -8.66 -3.10
CA GLY A 62 -1.24 -8.67 -4.00
C GLY A 62 -1.23 -7.55 -5.05
N THR A 63 -2.24 -6.68 -5.07
CA THR A 63 -2.26 -5.43 -5.87
C THR A 63 -2.00 -4.19 -5.03
N ALA A 64 -2.10 -4.31 -3.70
CA ALA A 64 -1.81 -3.24 -2.77
C ALA A 64 -0.35 -2.77 -2.91
N ILE A 65 -0.16 -1.56 -3.40
CA ILE A 65 1.11 -0.85 -3.22
C ILE A 65 1.11 -0.34 -1.77
N THR A 66 1.56 -1.18 -0.83
CA THR A 66 1.72 -0.82 0.59
C THR A 66 2.83 0.19 0.76
N ASP A 67 2.81 0.97 1.85
CA ASP A 67 3.92 1.87 2.20
C ASP A 67 5.26 1.15 2.22
N ASP A 68 5.29 -0.08 2.72
CA ASP A 68 6.46 -0.97 2.61
C ASP A 68 6.96 -1.12 1.18
N SER A 69 6.06 -1.43 0.24
CA SER A 69 6.42 -1.58 -1.17
C SER A 69 6.82 -0.24 -1.82
N ARG A 70 6.20 0.88 -1.42
CA ARG A 70 6.55 2.23 -1.90
C ARG A 70 7.95 2.60 -1.46
N VAL A 71 8.25 2.43 -0.18
CA VAL A 71 9.56 2.68 0.43
C VAL A 71 10.62 1.78 -0.21
N ARG A 72 10.33 0.48 -0.38
CA ARG A 72 11.25 -0.46 -1.05
C ARG A 72 11.59 -0.03 -2.47
N LYS A 73 10.56 0.23 -3.29
CA LYS A 73 10.76 0.63 -4.69
C LYS A 73 11.48 1.97 -4.79
N ALA A 74 11.14 2.92 -3.93
CA ALA A 74 11.79 4.24 -3.90
C ALA A 74 13.26 4.14 -3.49
N VAL A 75 13.60 3.34 -2.48
CA VAL A 75 14.99 3.19 -2.05
C VAL A 75 15.81 2.36 -3.03
N GLU A 76 15.25 1.33 -3.66
CA GLU A 76 15.91 0.57 -4.74
C GLU A 76 16.25 1.46 -5.93
N LYS A 77 15.32 2.35 -6.32
CA LYS A 77 15.56 3.39 -7.33
C LYS A 77 16.64 4.38 -6.87
N PHE A 78 16.62 4.79 -5.59
CA PHE A 78 17.66 5.67 -5.04
C PHE A 78 19.05 5.03 -5.02
N PHE A 79 19.10 3.71 -4.83
CA PHE A 79 20.32 2.92 -4.85
C PHE A 79 20.91 2.71 -6.25
N ASP A 80 20.32 3.24 -7.34
CA ASP A 80 20.77 3.00 -8.73
C ASP A 80 22.31 2.96 -8.88
N GLY A 81 22.87 1.75 -8.99
CA GLY A 81 24.33 1.47 -9.08
C GLY A 81 25.15 1.54 -7.78
N ARG A 82 24.60 2.00 -6.66
CA ARG A 82 25.26 2.18 -5.35
C ARG A 82 25.08 0.96 -4.44
N ARG A 83 26.18 0.54 -3.78
CA ARG A 83 26.15 -0.58 -2.81
C ARG A 83 25.68 -0.17 -1.41
N GLY A 84 25.90 1.09 -1.04
CA GLY A 84 25.53 1.64 0.25
C GLY A 84 25.51 3.16 0.21
N VAL A 85 24.71 3.76 1.07
CA VAL A 85 24.53 5.22 1.18
C VAL A 85 24.27 5.59 2.65
N PRO A 86 24.46 6.86 3.06
CA PRO A 86 24.06 7.30 4.38
C PRO A 86 22.54 7.12 4.59
N LEU A 87 22.15 6.53 5.71
CA LEU A 87 20.73 6.29 6.06
C LEU A 87 19.93 7.59 6.05
N ALA A 88 20.49 8.68 6.57
CA ALA A 88 19.82 9.98 6.57
C ALA A 88 19.54 10.51 5.15
N SER A 89 20.43 10.25 4.20
CA SER A 89 20.22 10.64 2.79
C SER A 89 19.14 9.78 2.12
N ALA A 90 19.13 8.48 2.38
CA ALA A 90 18.09 7.57 1.89
C ALA A 90 16.71 7.94 2.47
N VAL A 91 16.62 8.18 3.78
CA VAL A 91 15.37 8.59 4.45
C VAL A 91 14.79 9.84 3.81
N ARG A 92 15.61 10.90 3.64
CA ARG A 92 15.14 12.15 3.04
C ARG A 92 14.69 11.96 1.59
N ALA A 93 15.47 11.24 0.77
CA ALA A 93 15.13 11.00 -0.62
C ALA A 93 13.83 10.18 -0.76
N VAL A 94 13.67 9.13 0.04
CA VAL A 94 12.49 8.26 0.01
C VAL A 94 11.25 8.96 0.58
N ALA A 95 11.40 9.77 1.64
CA ALA A 95 10.30 10.58 2.16
C ALA A 95 9.79 11.57 1.10
N ASN A 96 10.71 12.23 0.38
CA ASN A 96 10.34 13.13 -0.71
C ASN A 96 9.63 12.42 -1.87
N GLU A 97 10.05 11.21 -2.24
CA GLU A 97 9.43 10.43 -3.33
C GLU A 97 8.06 9.84 -2.94
N THR A 98 7.92 9.36 -1.70
CA THR A 98 6.73 8.64 -1.25
C THR A 98 5.68 9.55 -0.60
N GLY A 99 6.08 10.73 -0.12
CA GLY A 99 5.25 11.64 0.67
C GLY A 99 5.07 11.19 2.13
N LEU A 100 5.74 10.12 2.56
CA LEU A 100 5.65 9.61 3.92
C LEU A 100 6.54 10.43 4.88
N PRO A 101 6.16 10.54 6.18
CA PRO A 101 7.00 11.18 7.17
C PRO A 101 8.38 10.50 7.33
N GLU A 102 9.44 11.29 7.51
CA GLU A 102 10.81 10.76 7.62
C GLU A 102 10.98 9.71 8.74
N HIS A 103 10.27 9.87 9.87
CA HIS A 103 10.33 8.88 10.96
C HIS A 103 9.78 7.52 10.52
N LYS A 104 8.65 7.52 9.79
CA LYS A 104 8.02 6.29 9.29
C LYS A 104 8.88 5.62 8.21
N VAL A 105 9.45 6.42 7.32
CA VAL A 105 10.40 5.92 6.30
C VAL A 105 11.63 5.31 6.97
N ARG A 106 12.18 5.93 8.02
CA ARG A 106 13.32 5.40 8.76
C ARG A 106 13.03 4.03 9.38
N GLU A 107 11.87 3.87 10.03
CA GLU A 107 11.43 2.58 10.57
C GLU A 107 11.42 1.51 9.47
N LEU A 108 10.66 1.77 8.39
CA LEU A 108 10.51 0.84 7.27
C LEU A 108 11.84 0.48 6.60
N LEU A 109 12.74 1.47 6.41
CA LEU A 109 14.07 1.20 5.84
C LEU A 109 14.94 0.34 6.75
N THR A 110 14.85 0.52 8.06
CA THR A 110 15.65 -0.24 9.04
C THR A 110 15.14 -1.67 9.19
N GLU A 111 13.84 -1.89 9.02
CA GLU A 111 13.23 -3.23 9.02
C GLU A 111 13.56 -4.02 7.74
N GLN A 112 13.66 -3.34 6.60
CA GLN A 112 13.77 -3.99 5.30
C GLN A 112 15.21 -4.16 4.79
N PHE A 113 16.15 -3.31 5.21
CA PHE A 113 17.52 -3.27 4.68
C PHE A 113 18.57 -3.41 5.79
N VAL A 114 19.81 -3.72 5.38
CA VAL A 114 20.93 -3.81 6.33
C VAL A 114 21.41 -2.40 6.64
N VAL A 115 21.37 -2.05 7.93
CA VAL A 115 21.94 -0.79 8.46
C VAL A 115 23.19 -1.13 9.26
N ALA A 116 24.31 -0.49 8.94
CA ALA A 116 25.55 -0.59 9.71
C ALA A 116 26.09 0.82 10.00
N GLY A 117 26.14 1.17 11.28
CA GLY A 117 26.46 2.53 11.72
C GLY A 117 25.46 3.54 11.14
N THR A 118 25.98 4.52 10.41
CA THR A 118 25.18 5.59 9.77
C THR A 118 24.76 5.27 8.33
N ASN A 119 25.12 4.09 7.81
CA ASN A 119 24.88 3.70 6.42
C ASN A 119 23.84 2.59 6.29
N ILE A 120 23.09 2.63 5.18
CA ILE A 120 22.14 1.63 4.73
C ILE A 120 22.66 0.99 3.44
N PHE A 121 22.50 -0.32 3.31
CA PHE A 121 23.04 -1.10 2.20
C PHE A 121 21.93 -1.79 1.42
N ASN A 122 22.04 -1.77 0.10
CA ASN A 122 21.17 -2.52 -0.78
C ASN A 122 21.54 -4.00 -0.60
N ARG A 123 20.61 -4.80 -0.09
CA ARG A 123 20.81 -6.22 0.23
C ARG A 123 20.84 -7.05 -1.06
N ARG A 124 21.81 -6.80 -1.95
CA ARG A 124 22.13 -7.75 -3.01
C ARG A 124 22.74 -8.98 -2.33
N ARG A 125 22.00 -10.09 -2.37
CA ARG A 125 22.51 -11.44 -2.10
C ARG A 125 23.78 -11.68 -2.92
#